data_AF-A0A497SIL2-F1
#
_entry.id   AF-A0A497SIL2-F1
#
_cell.length_a   1.000
_cell.length_b   1.000
_cell.length_c   1.000
_cell.angle_alpha   90.00
_cell.angle_beta   90.00
_cell.angle_gamma   90.00
#
_symmetry.space_group_name_H-M   'P 1'
#
loop_
_entity.id
_entity.type
_entity.pdbx_description
1 polymer ?
#
loop_
_entity_poly.entity_id
_entity_poly.type
_entity_poly.pdbx_seq_one_letter_code
_entity_poly.pdbx_strand_id
1 'polypeptide(L)'
;MEVTTYQSEKINLNDFDLEDFVSVVFPGAQKQMRKVSLVILKELTIEPKTISEIVDKNKLARGTAYDAANKMQRLGILNREGKYAPIRISSKFPLSLERLALWYRNHFSAKKRG
;
A
#
# COMPACT_ATOMS: atom_id res chain seq x y z
N MET A 1 1.34 -14.99 28.13
CA MET A 1 1.06 -13.75 27.38
C MET A 1 0.35 -14.17 26.10
N GLU A 2 -0.96 -13.95 26.04
CA GLU A 2 -1.76 -14.26 24.86
C GLU A 2 -1.45 -13.21 23.79
N VAL A 3 -0.99 -13.68 22.62
CA VAL A 3 -0.78 -12.82 21.45
C VAL A 3 -2.18 -12.48 20.92
N THR A 4 -2.71 -11.34 21.33
CA THR A 4 -3.88 -10.72 20.69
C THR A 4 -3.51 -10.41 19.25
N THR A 5 -3.78 -11.38 18.38
CA THR A 5 -3.80 -11.19 16.95
C THR A 5 -4.98 -10.27 16.70
N TYR A 6 -4.71 -8.97 16.52
CA TYR A 6 -5.69 -8.02 16.03
C TYR A 6 -6.08 -8.51 14.63
N GLN A 7 -7.12 -9.34 14.56
CA GLN A 7 -7.87 -9.55 13.34
C GLN A 7 -8.23 -8.15 12.88
N SER A 8 -7.69 -7.77 11.71
CA SER A 8 -8.05 -6.56 11.01
C SER A 8 -9.56 -6.52 10.93
N GLU A 9 -10.19 -5.73 11.81
CA GLU A 9 -11.57 -5.34 11.65
C GLU A 9 -11.69 -4.89 10.20
N LYS A 10 -12.61 -5.52 9.45
CA LYS A 10 -12.87 -5.19 8.05
C LYS A 10 -13.13 -3.69 7.99
N ILE A 11 -12.11 -2.92 7.64
CA ILE A 11 -12.25 -1.49 7.38
C ILE A 11 -13.14 -1.44 6.14
N ASN A 12 -14.42 -1.15 6.36
CA ASN A 12 -15.40 -1.06 5.30
C ASN A 12 -15.19 0.30 4.61
N LEU A 13 -14.18 0.34 3.74
CA LEU A 13 -13.76 1.50 2.98
C LEU A 13 -14.67 1.72 1.76
N ASN A 14 -16.00 1.67 1.92
CA ASN A 14 -16.96 1.63 0.81
C ASN A 14 -16.73 2.65 -0.34
N ASP A 15 -15.95 3.72 -0.12
CA ASP A 15 -15.53 4.72 -1.13
C ASP A 15 -14.00 5.01 -1.22
N PHE A 16 -13.12 4.24 -0.56
CA PHE A 16 -11.66 4.47 -0.59
C PHE A 16 -10.88 3.17 -0.77
N ASP A 17 -10.69 2.77 -2.02
CA ASP A 17 -10.05 1.49 -2.33
C ASP A 17 -8.51 1.59 -2.38
N LEU A 18 -7.86 0.46 -2.69
CA LEU A 18 -6.42 0.39 -2.80
C LEU A 18 -5.88 1.22 -3.99
N GLU A 19 -6.69 1.45 -5.02
CA GLU A 19 -6.33 2.26 -6.18
C GLU A 19 -6.40 3.77 -5.87
N ASP A 20 -7.41 4.19 -5.10
CA ASP A 20 -7.51 5.53 -4.52
C ASP A 20 -6.30 5.80 -3.62
N PHE A 21 -5.99 4.85 -2.73
CA PHE A 21 -4.83 4.93 -1.83
C PHE A 21 -3.54 5.17 -2.61
N VAL A 22 -3.25 4.33 -3.59
CA VAL A 22 -2.05 4.45 -4.42
C VAL A 22 -2.05 5.75 -5.23
N SER A 23 -3.22 6.21 -5.69
CA SER A 23 -3.35 7.47 -6.41
C SER A 23 -3.03 8.69 -5.56
N VAL A 24 -3.37 8.65 -4.26
CA VAL A 24 -3.03 9.70 -3.29
C VAL A 24 -1.54 9.69 -2.95
N VAL A 25 -0.96 8.51 -2.70
CA VAL A 25 0.46 8.39 -2.30
C VAL A 25 1.44 8.69 -3.44
N PHE A 26 1.03 8.39 -4.68
CA PHE A 26 1.82 8.61 -5.88
C PHE A 26 1.05 9.57 -6.81
N PRO A 27 1.20 10.91 -6.70
CA PRO A 27 0.42 11.85 -7.50
C PRO A 27 0.73 11.83 -9.02
N GLY A 28 -0.13 12.49 -9.81
CA GLY A 28 -0.44 12.24 -11.23
C GLY A 28 0.69 12.00 -12.25
N ALA A 29 1.93 12.44 -12.02
CA ALA A 29 3.06 12.16 -12.91
C ALA A 29 3.60 10.73 -12.78
N GLN A 30 3.24 9.99 -11.72
CA GLN A 30 3.86 8.71 -11.34
C GLN A 30 3.03 7.48 -11.76
N LYS A 31 2.45 7.48 -12.98
CA LYS A 31 1.52 6.42 -13.46
C LYS A 31 2.10 5.01 -13.36
N GLN A 32 3.37 4.82 -13.72
CA GLN A 32 4.02 3.51 -13.64
C GLN A 32 4.29 3.09 -12.19
N MET A 33 4.70 4.01 -11.31
CA MET A 33 4.86 3.69 -9.89
C MET A 33 3.54 3.33 -9.24
N ARG A 34 2.42 3.96 -9.63
CA ARG A 34 1.09 3.57 -9.14
C ARG A 34 0.79 2.12 -9.47
N LYS A 35 0.89 1.75 -10.74
CA LYS A 35 0.63 0.38 -11.20
C LYS A 35 1.48 -0.63 -10.44
N VAL A 36 2.78 -0.35 -10.31
CA VAL A 36 3.71 -1.23 -9.62
C VAL A 36 3.42 -1.32 -8.12
N SER A 37 3.12 -0.20 -7.46
CA SER A 37 2.76 -0.18 -6.04
C SER A 37 1.48 -0.95 -5.76
N LEU A 38 0.48 -0.82 -6.64
CA LEU A 38 -0.77 -1.56 -6.54
C LEU A 38 -0.53 -3.08 -6.64
N VAL A 39 0.29 -3.52 -7.59
CA VAL A 39 0.65 -4.94 -7.73
C VAL A 39 1.38 -5.45 -6.50
N ILE A 40 2.36 -4.69 -5.99
CA ILE A 40 3.10 -5.05 -4.76
C ILE A 40 2.13 -5.20 -3.59
N LEU A 41 1.25 -4.23 -3.35
CA LEU A 41 0.29 -4.29 -2.25
C LEU A 41 -0.66 -5.48 -2.38
N LYS A 42 -1.19 -5.75 -3.58
CA LYS A 42 -2.06 -6.91 -3.85
C LYS A 42 -1.36 -8.24 -3.54
N GLU A 43 -0.12 -8.43 -3.99
CA GLU A 43 0.64 -9.66 -3.67
C GLU A 43 0.86 -9.83 -2.16
N LEU A 44 1.15 -8.73 -1.45
CA LEU A 44 1.43 -8.77 -0.01
C LEU A 44 0.20 -8.91 0.88
N THR A 45 -1.01 -8.65 0.35
CA THR A 45 -2.25 -8.99 1.06
C THR A 45 -2.50 -10.49 1.13
N ILE A 46 -1.86 -11.28 0.25
CA ILE A 46 -1.98 -12.74 0.24
C ILE A 46 -0.96 -13.34 1.20
N GLU A 47 0.32 -13.03 1.00
CA GLU A 47 1.41 -13.55 1.81
C GLU A 47 2.68 -12.66 1.74
N PRO A 48 3.56 -12.73 2.74
CA PRO A 48 4.87 -12.06 2.69
C PRO A 48 5.73 -12.58 1.53
N LYS A 49 6.31 -11.68 0.75
CA LYS A 49 7.22 -12.01 -0.37
C LYS A 49 8.36 -11.02 -0.45
N THR A 50 9.45 -11.39 -1.09
CA THR A 50 10.50 -10.45 -1.49
C THR A 50 10.04 -9.63 -2.70
N ILE A 51 10.63 -8.45 -2.86
CA ILE A 51 10.37 -7.62 -4.07
C ILE A 51 10.81 -8.34 -5.34
N SER A 52 11.91 -9.11 -5.29
CA SER A 52 12.37 -9.89 -6.45
C SER A 52 11.31 -10.88 -6.92
N GLU A 53 10.72 -11.65 -6.01
CA GLU A 53 9.66 -12.61 -6.35
C GLU A 53 8.45 -11.93 -6.98
N ILE A 54 8.05 -10.77 -6.44
CA ILE A 54 6.93 -9.98 -7.00
C ILE A 54 7.26 -9.48 -8.40
N VAL A 55 8.48 -8.97 -8.59
CA VAL A 55 8.98 -8.46 -9.88
C VAL A 55 8.99 -9.56 -10.93
N ASP A 56 9.54 -10.72 -10.59
CA ASP A 56 9.73 -11.83 -11.52
C ASP A 56 8.37 -12.46 -11.88
N LYS A 57 7.48 -12.65 -10.89
CA LYS A 57 6.11 -13.17 -11.11
C LYS A 57 5.28 -12.26 -12.01
N ASN A 58 5.33 -10.95 -11.79
CA ASN A 58 4.49 -9.97 -12.48
C ASN A 58 5.18 -9.27 -13.66
N LYS A 59 6.41 -9.69 -14.01
CA LYS A 59 7.24 -9.10 -15.08
C LYS A 59 7.34 -7.57 -14.98
N LEU A 60 7.60 -7.07 -13.78
CA LEU A 60 7.67 -5.63 -13.50
C LEU A 60 9.04 -5.05 -13.88
N ALA A 61 9.08 -3.75 -14.19
CA ALA A 61 10.35 -3.04 -14.34
C ALA A 61 11.07 -2.98 -12.98
N ARG A 62 12.21 -3.66 -12.88
CA ARG A 62 12.94 -3.86 -11.62
C ARG A 62 13.24 -2.54 -10.90
N GLY A 63 13.80 -1.54 -11.59
CA GLY A 63 14.10 -0.22 -11.01
C GLY A 63 12.87 0.44 -10.39
N THR A 64 11.79 0.57 -11.17
CA THR A 64 10.52 1.15 -10.71
C THR A 64 9.91 0.41 -9.52
N ALA A 65 10.03 -0.92 -9.48
CA ALA A 65 9.53 -1.73 -8.38
C ALA A 65 10.30 -1.52 -7.08
N TYR A 66 11.62 -1.47 -7.14
CA TYR A 66 12.42 -1.14 -5.96
C TYR A 66 12.20 0.30 -5.50
N ASP A 67 12.06 1.26 -6.41
CA ASP A 67 11.78 2.65 -6.04
C ASP A 67 10.40 2.80 -5.39
N ALA A 68 9.38 2.14 -5.95
CA ALA A 68 8.05 2.08 -5.35
C ALA A 68 8.09 1.45 -3.95
N ALA A 69 8.76 0.31 -3.80
CA ALA A 69 8.91 -0.38 -2.53
C ALA A 69 9.65 0.47 -1.48
N ASN A 70 10.75 1.11 -1.86
CA ASN A 70 11.53 1.99 -0.98
C ASN A 70 10.70 3.20 -0.54
N LYS A 71 9.94 3.82 -1.46
CA LYS A 71 9.04 4.93 -1.12
C LYS A 71 7.93 4.47 -0.18
N MET A 72 7.30 3.32 -0.45
CA MET A 72 6.29 2.77 0.46
C MET A 72 6.85 2.41 1.84
N GLN A 73 8.08 1.91 1.91
CA GLN A 73 8.77 1.66 3.18
C GLN A 73 9.02 2.96 3.96
N ARG A 74 9.50 4.02 3.29
CA ARG A 74 9.70 5.34 3.91
C ARG A 74 8.41 5.95 4.45
N LEU A 75 7.29 5.66 3.80
CA LEU A 75 5.95 6.08 4.23
C LEU A 75 5.36 5.18 5.33
N GLY A 76 6.09 4.16 5.77
CA GLY A 76 5.63 3.23 6.81
C GLY A 76 4.52 2.29 6.36
N ILE A 77 4.30 2.15 5.05
CA ILE A 77 3.29 1.24 4.46
C ILE A 77 3.81 -0.20 4.48
N LEU A 78 5.10 -0.37 4.18
CA LEU A 78 5.78 -1.66 4.15
C LEU A 78 6.81 -1.73 5.28
N ASN A 79 6.98 -2.93 5.84
CA ASN A 79 8.06 -3.22 6.75
C ASN A 79 9.04 -4.20 6.10
N ARG A 80 10.34 -3.92 6.22
CA ARG A 80 11.42 -4.74 5.66
C ARG A 80 12.55 -4.85 6.68
N GLU A 81 12.80 -6.06 7.16
CA GLU A 81 13.82 -6.35 8.18
C GLU A 81 15.24 -6.40 7.61
N GLY A 82 15.40 -6.61 6.30
CA GLY A 82 16.71 -6.70 5.65
C GLY A 82 16.63 -6.64 4.13
N LYS A 83 17.78 -6.49 3.45
CA LYS A 83 17.84 -6.30 1.98
C LYS A 83 17.16 -7.44 1.19
N TYR A 84 17.27 -8.67 1.69
CA TYR A 84 16.75 -9.89 1.06
C TYR A 84 15.59 -10.51 1.85
N ALA A 85 15.11 -9.84 2.90
CA ALA A 85 14.03 -10.35 3.71
C ALA A 85 12.68 -10.20 2.97
N PRO A 86 11.74 -11.14 3.18
CA PRO A 86 10.36 -10.94 2.77
C PRO A 86 9.83 -9.64 3.36
N ILE A 87 9.16 -8.85 2.52
CA ILE A 87 8.49 -7.64 2.96
C ILE A 87 7.07 -7.97 3.41
N ARG A 88 6.56 -7.19 4.36
CA ARG A 88 5.21 -7.33 4.91
C ARG A 88 4.52 -5.97 4.90
N ILE A 89 3.19 -5.97 4.85
CA ILE A 89 2.42 -4.77 5.16
C ILE A 89 2.70 -4.39 6.62
N SER A 90 3.01 -3.12 6.84
CA SER A 90 3.29 -2.59 8.16
C SER A 90 2.07 -2.69 9.07
N SER A 91 2.28 -3.04 10.35
CA SER A 91 1.20 -3.03 11.35
C SER A 91 0.61 -1.63 11.58
N LYS A 92 1.31 -0.57 11.19
CA LYS A 92 0.85 0.83 11.24
C LYS A 92 0.02 1.24 10.02
N PHE A 93 -0.03 0.39 9.00
CA PHE A 93 -0.71 0.68 7.75
C PHE A 93 -2.23 0.83 7.91
N PRO A 94 -2.95 -0.04 8.64
CA PRO A 94 -4.41 0.10 8.81
C PRO A 94 -4.82 1.46 9.39
N LEU A 95 -4.13 1.90 10.45
CA LEU A 95 -4.38 3.20 11.07
C LEU A 95 -4.09 4.37 10.12
N SER A 96 -3.02 4.26 9.32
CA SER A 96 -2.68 5.26 8.30
C SER A 96 -3.75 5.32 7.21
N LEU A 97 -4.29 4.16 6.82
CA LEU A 97 -5.35 4.03 5.82
C LEU A 97 -6.65 4.66 6.30
N GLU A 98 -7.04 4.43 7.55
CA GLU A 98 -8.24 5.06 8.15
C GLU A 98 -8.15 6.58 8.17
N ARG A 99 -7.01 7.12 8.61
CA ARG A 99 -6.77 8.58 8.65
C ARG A 99 -6.80 9.18 7.25
N LEU A 100 -6.20 8.50 6.28
CA LEU A 100 -6.18 8.96 4.90
C LEU A 100 -7.58 8.90 4.27
N ALA A 101 -8.34 7.84 4.54
CA ALA A 101 -9.72 7.69 4.07
C ALA A 101 -10.65 8.78 4.64
N LEU A 102 -10.45 9.19 5.90
CA LEU A 102 -11.18 10.31 6.50
C LEU A 102 -10.85 11.64 5.80
N TRP A 103 -9.56 11.92 5.59
CA TRP A 103 -9.11 13.11 4.86
C TRP A 103 -9.63 13.12 3.42
N TYR A 104 -9.53 11.99 2.70
CA TYR A 104 -9.96 11.85 1.31
C TYR A 104 -11.45 12.14 1.15
N ARG A 105 -12.29 11.58 2.03
CA ARG A 105 -13.73 11.89 2.05
C ARG A 105 -14.00 13.37 2.28
N ASN A 106 -13.35 13.98 3.27
CA ASN A 106 -13.56 15.41 3.54
C ASN A 106 -13.11 16.30 2.38
N HIS A 107 -12.03 15.95 1.68
CA HIS A 107 -11.45 16.78 0.64
C HIS A 107 -12.12 16.59 -0.74
N PHE A 108 -12.48 15.35 -1.09
CA PHE A 108 -13.02 15.00 -2.41
C PHE A 108 -14.52 14.74 -2.41
N SER A 109 -15.12 14.25 -1.32
CA SER A 109 -16.58 14.11 -1.22
C SER A 109 -17.28 15.45 -0.97
N ALA A 110 -16.58 16.46 -0.40
CA ALA A 110 -17.09 17.83 -0.34
C ALA A 110 -17.30 18.46 -1.74
N LYS A 111 -16.55 17.99 -2.76
CA LYS A 111 -16.71 18.42 -4.16
C LYS A 111 -17.92 17.83 -4.88
N LYS A 112 -18.57 16.79 -4.35
CA LYS A 112 -19.76 16.16 -4.97
C LYS A 112 -21.09 16.85 -4.62
N ARG A 113 -21.06 17.89 -3.79
CA ARG A 113 -22.22 18.77 -3.53
C ARG A 113 -22.01 20.11 -4.25
N GLY A 114 -22.24 20.10 -5.55
CA GLY A 114 -22.20 21.27 -6.43
C GLY A 114 -22.96 20.95 -7.71
#